data_AF-A0A538T5M5-F1
#
_entry.id   AF-A0A538T5M5-F1
#
_cell.length_a   1.000
_cell.length_b   1.000
_cell.length_c   1.000
_cell.angle_alpha   90.00
_cell.angle_beta   90.00
_cell.angle_gamma   90.00
#
_symmetry.space_group_name_H-M   'P 1'
#
loop_
_entity.id
_entity.type
_entity.pdbx_description
1 polymer ?
#
loop_
_entity_poly.entity_id
_entity_poly.type
_entity_poly.pdbx_seq_one_letter_code
_entity_poly.pdbx_strand_id
1 'polypeptide(L)'
;YIQDVPTREVRQLVREGRLRGTLDFDELRKMDAVDICVPTPLRKTKDPDVSFILAAVREIAPRLQRGQLVVLESTTYPGTTDELVLPLLQRDSWKIGRDFYLAFSPERVDPGNPTYQTHNIPKVVGGVTPACSRAAVALYATVVDRVVPVASTQVAEMVKLLENTFRSVNIGLVNEIALMCDKMKINVWEVIDAAATKPFGFMPFYPGPGLGGHCIPIDPFYLSWKARQSGFEARFIELAGQVNGSMPYHVVQRVREALNSQRKSVRGSRVLVLGVAYKADIDDVRESPSLDILDLLEQEGAKVGFSDPYIDTVRHAGRVLHSTPFRPSALRSVDCVVIATAHKVFDYAQVAKHAKTIVDSRNALKGRRTRGVFRL
;
A
#
# COMPACT_ATOMS: atom_id res chain seq x y z
N TYR A 1 -14.37 -6.00 10.81
CA TYR A 1 -13.78 -4.73 11.26
C TYR A 1 -13.17 -4.08 10.03
N ILE A 2 -13.66 -2.91 9.64
CA ILE A 2 -13.13 -2.12 8.52
C ILE A 2 -12.74 -0.79 9.17
N GLN A 3 -11.45 -0.46 9.22
CA GLN A 3 -10.95 0.69 10.00
C GLN A 3 -11.64 2.00 9.57
N ASP A 4 -11.84 2.16 8.28
CA ASP A 4 -12.43 3.36 7.69
C ASP A 4 -13.98 3.39 7.75
N VAL A 5 -14.63 2.34 8.28
CA VAL A 5 -16.10 2.28 8.38
C VAL A 5 -16.54 2.03 9.83
N PRO A 6 -17.17 3.00 10.50
CA PRO A 6 -17.61 2.86 11.88
C PRO A 6 -18.53 1.65 12.10
N THR A 7 -18.23 0.84 13.12
CA THR A 7 -19.02 -0.36 13.46
C THR A 7 -20.50 -0.05 13.70
N ARG A 8 -20.81 1.16 14.19
CA ARG A 8 -22.20 1.60 14.41
C ARG A 8 -22.99 1.71 13.10
N GLU A 9 -22.36 2.16 12.01
CA GLU A 9 -23.00 2.34 10.70
C GLU A 9 -23.27 0.98 10.07
N VAL A 10 -22.28 0.09 10.09
CA VAL A 10 -22.44 -1.31 9.64
C VAL A 10 -23.57 -2.00 10.41
N ARG A 11 -23.59 -1.85 11.74
CA ARG A 11 -24.62 -2.45 12.60
C ARG A 11 -26.03 -1.96 12.24
N GLN A 12 -26.18 -0.68 11.91
CA GLN A 12 -27.46 -0.12 11.50
C GLN A 12 -27.92 -0.73 10.17
N LEU A 13 -27.05 -0.79 9.16
CA LEU A 13 -27.38 -1.38 7.85
C LEU A 13 -27.78 -2.87 7.95
N VAL A 14 -27.11 -3.62 8.83
CA VAL A 14 -27.46 -5.02 9.10
C VAL A 14 -28.84 -5.14 9.77
N ARG A 15 -29.14 -4.29 10.76
CA ARG A 15 -30.45 -4.27 11.44
C ARG A 15 -31.59 -3.90 10.50
N GLU A 16 -31.35 -2.98 9.57
CA GLU A 16 -32.31 -2.56 8.54
C GLU A 16 -32.45 -3.58 7.40
N GLY A 17 -31.67 -4.68 7.40
CA GLY A 17 -31.69 -5.68 6.34
C GLY A 17 -31.05 -5.21 5.02
N ARG A 18 -30.35 -4.08 5.02
CA ARG A 18 -29.69 -3.49 3.84
C ARG A 18 -28.28 -4.04 3.59
N LEU A 19 -27.70 -4.73 4.58
CA LEU A 19 -26.42 -5.41 4.49
C LEU A 19 -26.50 -6.79 5.14
N ARG A 20 -26.07 -7.83 4.44
CA ARG A 20 -26.05 -9.21 4.94
C ARG A 20 -24.83 -9.94 4.40
N GLY A 21 -24.15 -10.71 5.26
CA GLY A 21 -23.12 -11.66 4.86
C GLY A 21 -23.72 -13.05 4.65
N THR A 22 -23.24 -13.79 3.65
CA THR A 22 -23.65 -15.17 3.36
C THR A 22 -22.48 -15.95 2.75
N LEU A 23 -22.48 -17.28 2.92
CA LEU A 23 -21.61 -18.21 2.20
C LEU A 23 -22.35 -18.92 1.05
N ASP A 24 -23.67 -18.72 0.96
CA ASP A 24 -24.49 -19.29 -0.11
C ASP A 24 -24.40 -18.43 -1.37
N PHE A 25 -23.69 -18.94 -2.38
CA PHE A 25 -23.54 -18.30 -3.67
C PHE A 25 -24.84 -18.27 -4.49
N ASP A 26 -25.85 -19.09 -4.20
CA ASP A 26 -27.13 -19.05 -4.94
C ASP A 26 -27.89 -17.73 -4.77
N GLU A 27 -27.58 -16.96 -3.72
CA GLU A 27 -28.09 -15.60 -3.54
C GLU A 27 -27.67 -14.65 -4.67
N LEU A 28 -26.58 -14.93 -5.40
CA LEU A 28 -26.18 -14.17 -6.59
C LEU A 28 -27.27 -14.11 -7.66
N ARG A 29 -28.16 -15.11 -7.72
CA ARG A 29 -29.27 -15.14 -8.68
C ARG A 29 -30.29 -14.01 -8.46
N LYS A 30 -30.29 -13.40 -7.27
CA LYS A 30 -31.23 -12.35 -6.88
C LYS A 30 -30.64 -10.94 -7.06
N MET A 31 -29.37 -10.83 -7.41
CA MET A 31 -28.64 -9.56 -7.45
C MET A 31 -28.65 -8.96 -8.86
N ASP A 32 -28.83 -7.65 -8.97
CA ASP A 32 -28.72 -6.93 -10.25
C ASP A 32 -27.24 -6.73 -10.68
N ALA A 33 -26.35 -6.57 -9.69
CA ALA A 33 -24.92 -6.39 -9.89
C ALA A 33 -24.09 -7.24 -8.91
N VAL A 34 -22.91 -7.69 -9.36
CA VAL A 34 -21.95 -8.47 -8.59
C VAL A 34 -20.57 -7.83 -8.72
N ASP A 35 -19.97 -7.48 -7.59
CA ASP A 35 -18.62 -6.93 -7.51
C ASP A 35 -17.63 -7.98 -7.00
N ILE A 36 -16.50 -8.14 -7.69
CA ILE A 36 -15.43 -9.06 -7.34
C ILE A 36 -14.28 -8.27 -6.68
N CYS A 37 -14.23 -8.33 -5.35
CA CYS A 37 -13.23 -7.67 -4.50
C CYS A 37 -12.32 -8.66 -3.73
N VAL A 38 -11.92 -9.76 -4.38
CA VAL A 38 -11.06 -10.80 -3.75
C VAL A 38 -9.57 -10.40 -3.74
N PRO A 39 -8.74 -10.97 -2.84
CA PRO A 39 -7.31 -10.72 -2.82
C PRO A 39 -6.58 -11.17 -4.10
N THR A 40 -5.54 -10.43 -4.48
CA THR A 40 -4.66 -10.77 -5.63
C THR A 40 -3.18 -10.75 -5.19
N PRO A 41 -2.72 -11.80 -4.47
CA PRO A 41 -1.35 -11.85 -3.98
C PRO A 41 -0.34 -12.15 -5.09
N LEU A 42 0.95 -12.05 -4.78
CA LEU A 42 2.01 -12.63 -5.59
C LEU A 42 2.36 -14.03 -5.10
N ARG A 43 2.75 -14.90 -6.03
CA ARG A 43 3.43 -16.17 -5.71
C ARG A 43 4.84 -15.88 -5.17
N LYS A 44 5.48 -16.89 -4.58
CA LYS A 44 6.89 -16.80 -4.14
C LYS A 44 7.85 -16.40 -5.27
N THR A 45 7.50 -16.72 -6.52
CA THR A 45 8.23 -16.34 -7.73
C THR A 45 8.01 -14.88 -8.17
N LYS A 46 7.20 -14.10 -7.43
CA LYS A 46 6.73 -12.75 -7.77
C LYS A 46 5.83 -12.69 -9.02
N ASP A 47 5.22 -13.82 -9.38
CA ASP A 47 4.18 -13.85 -10.42
C ASP A 47 2.81 -13.50 -9.82
N PRO A 48 1.95 -12.77 -10.55
CA PRO A 48 0.54 -12.57 -10.19
C PRO A 48 -0.19 -13.88 -9.90
N ASP A 49 -0.91 -13.96 -8.77
CA ASP A 49 -1.82 -15.08 -8.49
C ASP A 49 -3.29 -14.68 -8.68
N VAL A 50 -3.82 -14.98 -9.86
CA VAL A 50 -5.23 -14.72 -10.21
C VAL A 50 -6.19 -15.81 -9.74
N SER A 51 -5.71 -16.81 -8.98
CA SER A 51 -6.48 -17.99 -8.56
C SER A 51 -7.77 -17.63 -7.83
N PHE A 52 -7.74 -16.60 -6.98
CA PHE A 52 -8.90 -16.11 -6.22
C PHE A 52 -9.97 -15.47 -7.13
N ILE A 53 -9.56 -14.69 -8.13
CA ILE A 53 -10.47 -14.12 -9.14
C ILE A 53 -11.16 -15.26 -9.87
N LEU A 54 -10.39 -16.23 -10.38
CA LEU A 54 -10.95 -17.36 -11.13
C LEU A 54 -11.88 -18.22 -10.26
N ALA A 55 -11.58 -18.39 -8.98
CA ALA A 55 -12.47 -19.09 -8.06
C ALA A 55 -13.81 -18.36 -7.90
N ALA A 56 -13.80 -17.04 -7.70
CA ALA A 56 -15.03 -16.25 -7.60
C ALA A 56 -15.85 -16.31 -8.91
N VAL A 57 -15.19 -16.15 -10.07
CA VAL A 57 -15.86 -16.20 -11.37
C VAL A 57 -16.49 -17.57 -11.64
N ARG A 58 -15.84 -18.66 -11.23
CA ARG A 58 -16.41 -20.02 -11.35
C ARG A 58 -17.68 -20.22 -10.52
N GLU A 59 -17.82 -19.53 -9.39
CA GLU A 59 -19.06 -19.55 -8.62
C GLU A 59 -20.16 -18.68 -9.24
N ILE A 60 -19.78 -17.56 -9.85
CA ILE A 60 -20.71 -16.64 -10.53
C ILE A 60 -21.26 -17.26 -11.82
N ALA A 61 -20.42 -17.88 -12.65
CA ALA A 61 -20.78 -18.38 -13.98
C ALA A 61 -22.07 -19.26 -14.03
N PRO A 62 -22.24 -20.31 -13.18
CA PRO A 62 -23.46 -21.14 -13.19
C PRO A 62 -24.70 -20.42 -12.62
N ARG A 63 -24.52 -19.27 -11.98
CA ARG A 63 -25.56 -18.49 -11.29
C ARG A 63 -25.87 -17.17 -11.96
N LEU A 64 -25.09 -16.78 -12.97
CA LEU A 64 -25.26 -15.58 -13.76
C LEU A 64 -26.68 -15.53 -14.35
N GLN A 65 -27.36 -14.39 -14.17
CA GLN A 65 -28.69 -14.12 -14.69
C GLN A 65 -28.66 -13.17 -15.89
N ARG A 66 -29.73 -13.20 -16.71
CA ARG A 66 -29.87 -12.25 -17.80
C ARG A 66 -30.07 -10.84 -17.23
N GLY A 67 -29.41 -9.85 -17.81
CA GLY A 67 -29.42 -8.45 -17.38
C GLY A 67 -28.43 -8.12 -16.26
N GLN A 68 -27.78 -9.13 -15.66
CA GLN A 68 -26.87 -8.93 -14.53
C GLN A 68 -25.56 -8.26 -14.95
N LEU A 69 -25.07 -7.34 -14.13
CA LEU A 69 -23.75 -6.73 -14.25
C LEU A 69 -22.74 -7.44 -13.35
N VAL A 70 -21.58 -7.81 -13.89
CA VAL A 70 -20.41 -8.24 -13.12
C VAL A 70 -19.34 -7.17 -13.26
N VAL A 71 -18.75 -6.73 -12.15
CA VAL A 71 -17.60 -5.82 -12.14
C VAL A 71 -16.43 -6.49 -11.45
N LEU A 72 -15.27 -6.49 -12.10
CA LEU A 72 -14.01 -6.85 -11.47
C LEU A 72 -13.39 -5.59 -10.86
N GLU A 73 -13.21 -5.58 -9.55
CA GLU A 73 -12.52 -4.49 -8.84
C GLU A 73 -11.14 -4.88 -8.31
N SER A 74 -10.93 -6.17 -8.05
CA SER A 74 -9.62 -6.72 -7.65
C SER A 74 -8.51 -6.27 -8.61
N THR A 75 -7.45 -5.67 -8.06
CA THR A 75 -6.28 -5.25 -8.86
C THR A 75 -5.69 -6.42 -9.63
N THR A 76 -5.46 -6.22 -10.92
CA THR A 76 -4.91 -7.23 -11.83
C THR A 76 -4.16 -6.59 -13.00
N TYR A 77 -3.66 -7.39 -13.93
CA TYR A 77 -2.98 -6.92 -15.14
C TYR A 77 -3.92 -6.70 -16.34
N PRO A 78 -3.56 -5.79 -17.28
CA PRO A 78 -4.36 -5.53 -18.47
C PRO A 78 -4.62 -6.81 -19.27
N GLY A 79 -5.88 -7.06 -19.57
CA GLY A 79 -6.37 -8.25 -20.26
C GLY A 79 -7.01 -9.28 -19.35
N THR A 80 -6.95 -9.16 -18.02
CA THR A 80 -7.55 -10.16 -17.11
C THR A 80 -9.07 -10.28 -17.32
N THR A 81 -9.76 -9.14 -17.41
CA THR A 81 -11.21 -9.11 -17.57
C THR A 81 -11.63 -9.75 -18.90
N ASP A 82 -10.93 -9.45 -19.99
CA ASP A 82 -11.25 -9.91 -21.34
C ASP A 82 -10.77 -11.34 -21.62
N GLU A 83 -9.55 -11.68 -21.21
CA GLU A 83 -8.86 -12.93 -21.55
C GLU A 83 -9.20 -14.06 -20.57
N LEU A 84 -9.57 -13.75 -19.32
CA LEU A 84 -9.79 -14.74 -18.27
C LEU A 84 -11.22 -14.73 -17.71
N VAL A 85 -11.78 -13.56 -17.40
CA VAL A 85 -13.11 -13.47 -16.77
C VAL A 85 -14.22 -13.66 -17.79
N LEU A 86 -14.18 -12.92 -18.90
CA LEU A 86 -15.21 -12.98 -19.94
C LEU A 86 -15.43 -14.41 -20.46
N PRO A 87 -14.41 -15.21 -20.82
CA PRO A 87 -14.63 -16.55 -21.35
C PRO A 87 -15.31 -17.49 -20.35
N LEU A 88 -15.09 -17.31 -19.05
CA LEU A 88 -15.73 -18.12 -18.00
C LEU A 88 -17.21 -17.75 -17.77
N LEU A 89 -17.58 -16.49 -18.00
CA LEU A 89 -18.96 -16.02 -17.86
C LEU A 89 -19.79 -16.23 -19.15
N GLN A 90 -19.12 -16.26 -20.30
CA GLN A 90 -19.75 -16.35 -21.60
C GLN A 90 -20.45 -17.69 -21.80
N ARG A 91 -21.71 -17.64 -22.26
CA ARG A 91 -22.51 -18.81 -22.67
C ARG A 91 -22.77 -18.73 -24.17
N ASP A 92 -22.80 -19.85 -24.88
CA ASP A 92 -22.92 -19.86 -26.36
C ASP A 92 -24.12 -19.06 -26.90
N SER A 93 -25.23 -19.04 -26.16
CA SER A 93 -26.46 -18.36 -26.55
C SER A 93 -26.59 -16.91 -26.06
N TRP A 94 -25.61 -16.40 -25.30
CA TRP A 94 -25.69 -15.08 -24.66
C TRP A 94 -24.77 -14.08 -25.35
N LYS A 95 -25.16 -12.82 -25.38
CA LYS A 95 -24.38 -11.72 -25.95
C LYS A 95 -23.99 -10.74 -24.85
N ILE A 96 -22.69 -10.56 -24.64
CA ILE A 96 -22.14 -9.52 -23.77
C ILE A 96 -22.65 -8.13 -24.19
N GLY A 97 -23.02 -7.31 -23.21
CA GLY A 97 -23.61 -5.98 -23.44
C GLY A 97 -25.11 -6.00 -23.77
N ARG A 98 -25.74 -7.18 -23.80
CA ARG A 98 -27.20 -7.35 -23.99
C ARG A 98 -27.80 -8.31 -22.97
N ASP A 99 -27.27 -9.53 -22.92
CA ASP A 99 -27.79 -10.59 -22.05
C ASP A 99 -27.12 -10.55 -20.68
N PHE A 100 -25.89 -10.06 -20.58
CA PHE A 100 -25.22 -9.74 -19.32
C PHE A 100 -24.18 -8.64 -19.59
N TYR A 101 -23.65 -8.04 -18.52
CA TYR A 101 -22.69 -6.95 -18.60
C TYR A 101 -21.44 -7.28 -17.79
N LEU A 102 -20.28 -6.88 -18.30
CA LEU A 102 -18.98 -7.07 -17.66
C LEU A 102 -18.15 -5.81 -17.78
N ALA A 103 -17.62 -5.35 -16.65
CA ALA A 103 -16.74 -4.19 -16.57
C ALA A 103 -15.59 -4.42 -15.58
N PHE A 104 -14.61 -3.54 -15.64
CA PHE A 104 -13.55 -3.39 -14.66
C PHE A 104 -13.61 -1.98 -14.05
N SER A 105 -13.44 -1.90 -12.74
CA SER A 105 -13.36 -0.61 -12.04
C SER A 105 -12.34 -0.68 -10.90
N PRO A 106 -11.15 -0.08 -11.03
CA PRO A 106 -10.16 -0.24 -9.98
C PRO A 106 -10.58 0.49 -8.69
N GLU A 107 -10.30 -0.14 -7.54
CA GLU A 107 -10.32 0.56 -6.25
C GLU A 107 -9.10 1.49 -6.14
N ARG A 108 -9.30 2.72 -5.65
CA ARG A 108 -8.34 3.83 -5.56
C ARG A 108 -8.30 4.47 -4.17
N VAL A 109 -8.98 3.91 -3.17
CA VAL A 109 -8.97 4.35 -1.77
C VAL A 109 -7.53 4.46 -1.23
N ASP A 110 -7.29 5.56 -0.50
CA ASP A 110 -6.08 5.79 0.30
C ASP A 110 -6.45 5.64 1.80
N PRO A 111 -6.07 4.54 2.46
CA PRO A 111 -6.47 4.28 3.85
C PRO A 111 -6.06 5.40 4.81
N GLY A 112 -6.95 5.78 5.72
CA GLY A 112 -6.71 6.85 6.69
C GLY A 112 -6.61 8.27 6.11
N ASN A 113 -7.08 8.51 4.87
CA ASN A 113 -7.10 9.84 4.28
C ASN A 113 -8.30 10.66 4.79
N PRO A 114 -8.10 11.80 5.50
CA PRO A 114 -9.22 12.56 6.06
C PRO A 114 -9.99 13.37 5.02
N THR A 115 -9.40 13.63 3.85
CA THR A 115 -9.95 14.51 2.82
C THR A 115 -10.67 13.72 1.73
N TYR A 116 -10.07 12.61 1.30
CA TYR A 116 -10.58 11.79 0.22
C TYR A 116 -11.13 10.47 0.77
N GLN A 117 -12.43 10.27 0.58
CA GLN A 117 -13.20 9.10 1.01
C GLN A 117 -13.82 8.44 -0.23
N THR A 118 -14.32 7.20 -0.11
CA THR A 118 -14.82 6.44 -1.27
C THR A 118 -15.80 7.23 -2.16
N HIS A 119 -16.73 8.00 -1.57
CA HIS A 119 -17.74 8.75 -2.34
C HIS A 119 -17.14 9.89 -3.19
N ASN A 120 -16.05 10.53 -2.77
CA ASN A 120 -15.51 11.72 -3.46
C ASN A 120 -14.27 11.42 -4.33
N ILE A 121 -13.77 10.19 -4.32
CA ILE A 121 -12.71 9.74 -5.23
C ILE A 121 -13.36 9.37 -6.58
N PRO A 122 -12.94 9.97 -7.71
CA PRO A 122 -13.51 9.61 -9.00
C PRO A 122 -13.32 8.13 -9.32
N LYS A 123 -14.41 7.42 -9.62
CA LYS A 123 -14.39 5.99 -9.95
C LYS A 123 -14.16 5.80 -11.45
N VAL A 124 -13.08 5.14 -11.82
CA VAL A 124 -12.77 4.82 -13.23
C VAL A 124 -13.52 3.57 -13.64
N VAL A 125 -14.14 3.56 -14.82
CA VAL A 125 -14.94 2.42 -15.29
C VAL A 125 -14.64 2.11 -16.74
N GLY A 126 -14.24 0.87 -17.03
CA GLY A 126 -14.09 0.35 -18.39
C GLY A 126 -14.96 -0.88 -18.59
N GLY A 127 -15.94 -0.82 -19.50
CA GLY A 127 -16.75 -1.97 -19.88
C GLY A 127 -16.16 -2.72 -21.08
N VAL A 128 -16.46 -4.03 -21.18
CA VAL A 128 -16.11 -4.85 -22.37
C VAL A 128 -16.79 -4.30 -23.64
N THR A 129 -17.95 -3.68 -23.48
CA THR A 129 -18.68 -2.98 -24.54
C THR A 129 -19.17 -1.62 -24.04
N PRO A 130 -19.54 -0.67 -24.93
CA PRO A 130 -20.17 0.58 -24.52
C PRO A 130 -21.43 0.40 -23.66
N ALA A 131 -22.18 -0.69 -23.86
CA ALA A 131 -23.35 -1.00 -23.06
C ALA A 131 -22.96 -1.45 -21.63
N CYS A 132 -21.89 -2.24 -21.50
CA CYS A 132 -21.33 -2.59 -20.19
C CYS A 132 -20.83 -1.34 -19.44
N SER A 133 -20.15 -0.43 -20.12
CA SER A 133 -19.69 0.83 -19.52
C SER A 133 -20.87 1.64 -18.99
N ARG A 134 -21.98 1.75 -19.74
CA ARG A 134 -23.18 2.45 -19.27
C ARG A 134 -23.81 1.79 -18.04
N ALA A 135 -23.89 0.45 -18.02
CA ALA A 135 -24.42 -0.28 -16.86
C ALA A 135 -23.57 -0.04 -15.60
N ALA A 136 -22.25 -0.15 -15.72
CA ALA A 136 -21.34 0.11 -14.60
C ALA A 136 -21.33 1.58 -14.16
N VAL A 137 -21.42 2.54 -15.09
CA VAL A 137 -21.58 3.96 -14.74
C VAL A 137 -22.86 4.20 -13.95
N ALA A 138 -23.98 3.58 -14.36
CA ALA A 138 -25.24 3.69 -13.64
C ALA A 138 -25.15 3.15 -12.21
N LEU A 139 -24.46 2.03 -12.01
CA LEU A 139 -24.19 1.49 -10.67
C LEU A 139 -23.38 2.47 -9.83
N TYR A 140 -22.18 2.86 -10.29
CA TYR A 140 -21.27 3.66 -9.47
C TYR A 140 -21.72 5.09 -9.24
N ALA A 141 -22.51 5.67 -10.14
CA ALA A 141 -23.09 7.00 -9.95
C ALA A 141 -24.05 7.08 -8.75
N THR A 142 -24.49 5.93 -8.19
CA THR A 142 -25.30 5.90 -6.96
C THR A 142 -24.47 6.00 -5.67
N VAL A 143 -23.15 5.78 -5.76
CA VAL A 143 -22.24 5.68 -4.60
C VAL A 143 -21.09 6.68 -4.63
N VAL A 144 -20.72 7.21 -5.79
CA VAL A 144 -19.67 8.23 -5.93
C VAL A 144 -20.14 9.50 -6.64
N ASP A 145 -19.52 10.62 -6.32
CA ASP A 145 -19.83 11.94 -6.88
C ASP A 145 -19.48 12.04 -8.38
N ARG A 146 -18.45 11.29 -8.81
CA ARG A 146 -17.95 11.34 -10.19
C ARG A 146 -17.50 9.98 -10.69
N VAL A 147 -18.09 9.54 -11.80
CA VAL A 147 -17.62 8.38 -12.57
C VAL A 147 -16.86 8.85 -13.81
N VAL A 148 -15.74 8.20 -14.12
CA VAL A 148 -14.87 8.49 -15.26
C VAL A 148 -14.86 7.27 -16.19
N PRO A 149 -15.71 7.22 -17.23
CA PRO A 149 -15.69 6.12 -18.17
C PRO A 149 -14.45 6.19 -19.06
N VAL A 150 -13.87 5.02 -19.34
CA VAL A 150 -12.77 4.84 -20.30
C VAL A 150 -13.19 3.87 -21.40
N ALA A 151 -12.38 3.80 -22.46
CA ALA A 151 -12.73 3.09 -23.68
C ALA A 151 -12.85 1.57 -23.53
N SER A 152 -12.09 0.96 -22.60
CA SER A 152 -12.11 -0.48 -22.38
C SER A 152 -11.71 -0.87 -20.96
N THR A 153 -11.97 -2.13 -20.60
CA THR A 153 -11.48 -2.82 -19.40
C THR A 153 -9.96 -2.76 -19.29
N GLN A 154 -9.21 -3.00 -20.37
CA GLN A 154 -7.74 -2.94 -20.33
C GLN A 154 -7.21 -1.54 -19.98
N VAL A 155 -7.87 -0.47 -20.47
CA VAL A 155 -7.50 0.90 -20.08
C VAL A 155 -7.75 1.11 -18.59
N ALA A 156 -8.88 0.65 -18.06
CA ALA A 156 -9.20 0.77 -16.64
C ALA A 156 -8.25 -0.06 -15.75
N GLU A 157 -7.89 -1.28 -16.16
CA GLU A 157 -6.88 -2.14 -15.50
C GLU A 157 -5.51 -1.44 -15.49
N MET A 158 -5.10 -0.86 -16.62
CA MET A 158 -3.82 -0.16 -16.76
C MET A 158 -3.75 1.11 -15.90
N VAL A 159 -4.86 1.85 -15.73
CA VAL A 159 -4.89 3.06 -14.88
C VAL A 159 -4.39 2.74 -13.47
N LYS A 160 -4.86 1.65 -12.86
CA LYS A 160 -4.46 1.27 -11.50
C LYS A 160 -2.96 0.97 -11.41
N LEU A 161 -2.45 0.21 -12.37
CA LEU A 161 -1.03 -0.15 -12.40
C LEU A 161 -0.15 1.07 -12.68
N LEU A 162 -0.60 1.98 -13.54
CA LEU A 162 0.10 3.23 -13.81
C LEU A 162 0.18 4.09 -12.54
N GLU A 163 -0.91 4.26 -11.80
CA GLU A 163 -0.94 5.04 -10.56
C GLU A 163 0.07 4.51 -9.52
N ASN A 164 0.07 3.20 -9.30
CA ASN A 164 0.98 2.57 -8.33
C ASN A 164 2.42 2.50 -8.82
N THR A 165 2.64 2.28 -10.13
CA THR A 165 3.97 2.34 -10.74
C THR A 165 4.56 3.73 -10.66
N PHE A 166 3.77 4.76 -10.99
CA PHE A 166 4.18 6.17 -10.87
C PHE A 166 4.63 6.48 -9.44
N ARG A 167 3.84 6.08 -8.45
CA ARG A 167 4.19 6.27 -7.03
C ARG A 167 5.46 5.52 -6.64
N SER A 168 5.59 4.24 -7.02
CA SER A 168 6.77 3.42 -6.71
C SER A 168 8.05 3.98 -7.32
N VAL A 169 8.01 4.36 -8.60
CA VAL A 169 9.15 4.92 -9.34
C VAL A 169 9.57 6.27 -8.76
N ASN A 170 8.64 7.17 -8.48
CA ASN A 170 9.00 8.47 -7.90
C ASN A 170 9.52 8.35 -6.47
N ILE A 171 9.02 7.41 -5.66
CA ILE A 171 9.59 7.11 -4.34
C ILE A 171 11.01 6.54 -4.48
N GLY A 172 11.22 5.64 -5.44
CA GLY A 172 12.56 5.12 -5.76
C GLY A 172 13.53 6.22 -6.16
N LEU A 173 13.10 7.15 -7.02
CA LEU A 173 13.88 8.30 -7.44
C LEU A 173 14.28 9.18 -6.25
N VAL A 174 13.34 9.58 -5.38
CA VAL A 174 13.70 10.44 -4.23
C VAL A 174 14.52 9.71 -3.17
N ASN A 175 14.35 8.39 -3.04
CA ASN A 175 15.22 7.56 -2.21
C ASN A 175 16.66 7.52 -2.75
N GLU A 176 16.84 7.34 -4.05
CA GLU A 176 18.16 7.40 -4.69
C GLU A 176 18.82 8.78 -4.50
N ILE A 177 18.05 9.85 -4.69
CA ILE A 177 18.50 11.22 -4.40
C ILE A 177 18.92 11.37 -2.94
N ALA A 178 18.19 10.80 -1.97
CA ALA A 178 18.57 10.83 -0.57
C ALA A 178 19.93 10.15 -0.33
N LEU A 179 20.15 8.98 -0.92
CA LEU A 179 21.45 8.27 -0.85
C LEU A 179 22.59 9.13 -1.43
N MET A 180 22.36 9.78 -2.58
CA MET A 180 23.34 10.68 -3.20
C MET A 180 23.62 11.91 -2.32
N CYS A 181 22.58 12.54 -1.80
CA CYS A 181 22.67 13.69 -0.90
C CYS A 181 23.45 13.35 0.37
N ASP A 182 23.26 12.17 0.98
CA ASP A 182 24.03 11.75 2.17
C ASP A 182 25.54 11.62 1.88
N LYS A 183 25.92 11.14 0.69
CA LYS A 183 27.32 11.09 0.25
C LYS A 183 27.90 12.49 0.04
N MET A 184 27.13 13.40 -0.55
CA MET A 184 27.52 14.79 -0.79
C MET A 184 27.38 15.70 0.44
N LYS A 185 26.85 15.19 1.56
CA LYS A 185 26.55 15.96 2.78
C LYS A 185 25.56 17.10 2.53
N ILE A 186 24.57 16.85 1.67
CA ILE A 186 23.45 17.76 1.36
C ILE A 186 22.19 17.27 2.08
N ASN A 187 21.39 18.19 2.60
CA ASN A 187 20.11 17.87 3.24
C ASN A 187 19.02 17.63 2.19
N VAL A 188 18.70 16.36 1.91
CA VAL A 188 17.70 15.99 0.89
C VAL A 188 16.31 16.59 1.18
N TRP A 189 15.93 16.72 2.45
CA TRP A 189 14.63 17.27 2.84
C TRP A 189 14.50 18.75 2.47
N GLU A 190 15.57 19.52 2.65
CA GLU A 190 15.62 20.93 2.26
C GLU A 190 15.61 21.08 0.73
N VAL A 191 16.31 20.20 0.01
CA VAL A 191 16.28 20.15 -1.46
C VAL A 191 14.85 19.90 -1.96
N ILE A 192 14.14 18.92 -1.40
CA ILE A 192 12.77 18.60 -1.78
C ILE A 192 11.81 19.74 -1.41
N ASP A 193 11.93 20.30 -0.20
CA ASP A 193 11.10 21.42 0.25
C ASP A 193 11.29 22.65 -0.67
N ALA A 194 12.53 22.96 -1.07
CA ALA A 194 12.83 24.04 -2.00
C ALA A 194 12.29 23.74 -3.40
N ALA A 195 12.47 22.52 -3.91
CA ALA A 195 11.94 22.12 -5.22
C ALA A 195 10.40 22.15 -5.25
N ALA A 196 9.74 21.80 -4.15
CA ALA A 196 8.28 21.84 -3.99
C ALA A 196 7.68 23.25 -4.09
N THR A 197 8.49 24.31 -3.99
CA THR A 197 8.02 25.68 -4.22
C THR A 197 7.74 25.98 -5.70
N LYS A 198 8.22 25.13 -6.62
CA LYS A 198 7.95 25.28 -8.05
C LYS A 198 6.49 24.88 -8.35
N PRO A 199 5.66 25.78 -8.91
CA PRO A 199 4.22 25.53 -9.05
C PRO A 199 3.84 24.54 -10.16
N PHE A 200 4.80 24.06 -10.96
CA PHE A 200 4.56 23.12 -12.06
C PHE A 200 5.74 22.17 -12.26
N GLY A 201 5.44 20.97 -12.79
CA GLY A 201 6.45 19.99 -13.17
C GLY A 201 7.22 19.36 -12.00
N PHE A 202 6.79 19.59 -10.75
CA PHE A 202 7.34 18.94 -9.58
C PHE A 202 6.23 18.61 -8.59
N MET A 203 5.94 17.32 -8.43
CA MET A 203 5.05 16.79 -7.41
C MET A 203 5.95 16.15 -6.35
N PRO A 204 5.99 16.65 -5.10
CA PRO A 204 6.95 16.18 -4.12
C PRO A 204 6.62 14.74 -3.70
N PHE A 205 7.64 13.90 -3.79
CA PHE A 205 7.73 12.63 -3.08
C PHE A 205 8.79 12.77 -2.00
N TYR A 206 8.69 11.95 -0.95
CA TYR A 206 9.57 12.05 0.20
C TYR A 206 10.30 10.72 0.43
N PRO A 207 11.60 10.74 0.74
CA PRO A 207 12.35 9.53 1.02
C PRO A 207 11.88 8.91 2.34
N GLY A 208 12.22 7.64 2.53
CA GLY A 208 11.80 6.91 3.72
C GLY A 208 12.60 5.63 3.96
N PRO A 209 12.25 4.86 5.01
CA PRO A 209 12.88 3.58 5.31
C PRO A 209 12.62 2.49 4.26
N GLY A 210 11.71 2.74 3.31
CA GLY A 210 11.31 1.81 2.28
C GLY A 210 9.84 2.00 1.90
N LEU A 211 9.35 1.11 1.02
CA LEU A 211 7.94 1.00 0.68
C LEU A 211 7.30 -0.11 1.51
N GLY A 212 6.02 0.04 1.82
CA GLY A 212 5.23 -1.05 2.39
C GLY A 212 3.75 -0.95 2.02
N GLY A 213 2.94 -1.82 2.62
CA GLY A 213 1.57 -2.09 2.22
C GLY A 213 1.51 -3.03 1.02
N HIS A 214 0.31 -3.42 0.59
CA HIS A 214 0.18 -4.35 -0.53
C HIS A 214 0.35 -3.71 -1.90
N CYS A 215 -0.27 -2.57 -2.17
CA CYS A 215 -0.43 -2.14 -3.56
C CYS A 215 0.87 -1.64 -4.21
N ILE A 216 1.68 -0.82 -3.51
CA ILE A 216 2.86 -0.19 -4.11
C ILE A 216 4.01 -1.19 -4.33
N PRO A 217 4.32 -2.09 -3.38
CA PRO A 217 5.38 -3.08 -3.57
C PRO A 217 5.01 -4.22 -4.52
N ILE A 218 3.73 -4.43 -4.82
CA ILE A 218 3.24 -5.59 -5.59
C ILE A 218 2.82 -5.21 -7.02
N ASP A 219 1.91 -4.24 -7.15
CA ASP A 219 1.23 -3.95 -8.42
C ASP A 219 2.19 -3.59 -9.58
N PRO A 220 3.30 -2.84 -9.37
CA PRO A 220 4.25 -2.60 -10.46
C PRO A 220 4.86 -3.89 -11.03
N PHE A 221 5.04 -4.93 -10.21
CA PHE A 221 5.55 -6.22 -10.70
C PHE A 221 4.51 -7.00 -11.50
N TYR A 222 3.20 -6.78 -11.31
CA TYR A 222 2.17 -7.29 -12.22
C TYR A 222 2.37 -6.73 -13.63
N LEU A 223 2.62 -5.42 -13.72
CA LEU A 223 2.85 -4.75 -15.00
C LEU A 223 4.15 -5.24 -15.65
N SER A 224 5.23 -5.35 -14.89
CA SER A 224 6.51 -5.88 -15.38
C SER A 224 6.35 -7.31 -15.91
N TRP A 225 5.63 -8.18 -15.17
CA TRP A 225 5.33 -9.55 -15.60
C TRP A 225 4.54 -9.60 -16.92
N LYS A 226 3.45 -8.83 -17.04
CA LYS A 226 2.64 -8.81 -18.28
C LYS A 226 3.43 -8.21 -19.44
N ALA A 227 4.23 -7.18 -19.21
CA ALA A 227 5.07 -6.55 -20.24
C ALA A 227 6.13 -7.52 -20.79
N ARG A 228 6.75 -8.34 -19.92
CA ARG A 228 7.74 -9.35 -20.32
C ARG A 228 7.16 -10.40 -21.27
N GLN A 229 5.88 -10.75 -21.15
CA GLN A 229 5.21 -11.67 -22.09
C GLN A 229 5.11 -11.12 -23.50
N SER A 230 5.07 -9.79 -23.64
CA SER A 230 5.09 -9.10 -24.93
C SER A 230 6.52 -8.75 -25.38
N GLY A 231 7.55 -9.28 -24.72
CA GLY A 231 8.96 -8.99 -25.01
C GLY A 231 9.44 -7.61 -24.54
N PHE A 232 8.68 -6.90 -23.71
CA PHE A 232 9.07 -5.58 -23.18
C PHE A 232 9.64 -5.68 -21.77
N GLU A 233 10.85 -5.15 -21.58
CA GLU A 233 11.51 -5.11 -20.28
C GLU A 233 11.22 -3.80 -19.54
N ALA A 234 10.51 -3.88 -18.41
CA ALA A 234 10.11 -2.72 -17.62
C ALA A 234 11.21 -2.23 -16.66
N ARG A 235 12.34 -1.77 -17.21
CA ARG A 235 13.57 -1.41 -16.46
C ARG A 235 13.35 -0.43 -15.31
N PHE A 236 12.52 0.59 -15.48
CA PHE A 236 12.23 1.57 -14.42
C PHE A 236 11.54 0.94 -13.20
N ILE A 237 10.65 -0.02 -13.43
CA ILE A 237 9.93 -0.71 -12.35
C ILE A 237 10.92 -1.52 -11.52
N GLU A 238 11.81 -2.25 -12.18
CA GLU A 238 12.80 -3.10 -11.53
C GLU A 238 13.82 -2.27 -10.74
N LEU A 239 14.32 -1.18 -11.32
CA LEU A 239 15.24 -0.26 -10.64
C LEU A 239 14.58 0.38 -9.41
N ALA A 240 13.34 0.86 -9.54
CA ALA A 240 12.60 1.40 -8.41
C ALA A 240 12.42 0.36 -7.30
N GLY A 241 12.07 -0.88 -7.66
CA GLY A 241 11.96 -2.00 -6.72
C GLY A 241 13.28 -2.27 -5.98
N GLN A 242 14.40 -2.28 -6.69
CA GLN A 242 15.73 -2.45 -6.12
C GLN A 242 16.09 -1.32 -5.14
N VAL A 243 15.95 -0.06 -5.56
CA VAL A 243 16.28 1.09 -4.72
C VAL A 243 15.41 1.10 -3.47
N ASN A 244 14.09 0.95 -3.63
CA ASN A 244 13.16 0.95 -2.50
C ASN A 244 13.41 -0.20 -1.52
N GLY A 245 13.69 -1.41 -2.02
CA GLY A 245 14.06 -2.56 -1.20
C GLY A 245 15.42 -2.44 -0.50
N SER A 246 16.29 -1.52 -0.94
CA SER A 246 17.59 -1.26 -0.31
C SER A 246 17.52 -0.25 0.85
N MET A 247 16.44 0.51 0.97
CA MET A 247 16.32 1.56 2.00
C MET A 247 16.36 1.05 3.45
N PRO A 248 15.81 -0.14 3.81
CA PRO A 248 16.00 -0.70 5.14
C PRO A 248 17.48 -0.86 5.52
N TYR A 249 18.32 -1.33 4.58
CA TYR A 249 19.77 -1.46 4.77
C TYR A 249 20.42 -0.09 4.99
N HIS A 250 19.98 0.94 4.27
CA HIS A 250 20.49 2.28 4.46
C HIS A 250 20.11 2.84 5.84
N VAL A 251 18.87 2.62 6.32
CA VAL A 251 18.48 3.01 7.68
C VAL A 251 19.35 2.31 8.73
N VAL A 252 19.60 1.00 8.57
CA VAL A 252 20.52 0.27 9.46
C VAL A 252 21.94 0.82 9.40
N GLN A 253 22.41 1.22 8.21
CA GLN A 253 23.69 1.93 8.07
C GLN A 253 23.70 3.25 8.86
N ARG A 254 22.61 4.03 8.86
CA ARG A 254 22.49 5.22 9.71
C ARG A 254 22.50 4.88 11.19
N VAL A 255 21.92 3.74 11.61
CA VAL A 255 22.02 3.24 12.99
C VAL A 255 23.46 2.91 13.37
N ARG A 256 24.23 2.27 12.47
CA ARG A 256 25.66 2.01 12.67
C ARG A 256 26.44 3.29 12.90
N GLU A 257 26.24 4.29 12.05
CA GLU A 257 26.89 5.60 12.15
C GLU A 257 26.51 6.34 13.45
N ALA A 258 25.22 6.30 13.80
CA ALA A 258 24.67 6.84 15.03
C ALA A 258 25.31 6.23 16.29
N LEU A 259 25.40 4.90 16.37
CA LEU A 259 26.02 4.22 17.50
C LEU A 259 27.54 4.44 17.53
N ASN A 260 28.20 4.44 16.36
CA ASN A 260 29.64 4.67 16.28
C ASN A 260 30.03 6.09 16.74
N SER A 261 29.18 7.09 16.52
CA SER A 261 29.39 8.44 17.08
C SER A 261 29.45 8.47 18.62
N GLN A 262 28.87 7.44 19.27
CA GLN A 262 28.93 7.21 20.71
C GLN A 262 29.97 6.14 21.12
N ARG A 263 30.83 5.71 20.18
CA ARG A 263 31.79 4.61 20.36
C ARG A 263 31.14 3.29 20.75
N LYS A 264 29.97 2.99 20.17
CA LYS A 264 29.24 1.72 20.36
C LYS A 264 29.12 0.95 19.06
N SER A 265 29.18 -0.38 19.16
CA SER A 265 28.83 -1.31 18.08
C SER A 265 27.32 -1.54 18.01
N VAL A 266 26.80 -1.99 16.86
CA VAL A 266 25.42 -2.48 16.75
C VAL A 266 25.21 -3.71 17.64
N ARG A 267 26.11 -4.70 17.54
CA ARG A 267 26.10 -5.88 18.41
C ARG A 267 26.10 -5.48 19.88
N GLY A 268 25.10 -5.96 20.62
CA GLY A 268 24.90 -5.71 22.04
C GLY A 268 24.18 -4.39 22.38
N SER A 269 24.02 -3.47 21.44
CA SER A 269 23.28 -2.22 21.66
C SER A 269 21.78 -2.47 21.70
N ARG A 270 21.07 -1.68 22.51
CA ARG A 270 19.60 -1.68 22.55
C ARG A 270 19.04 -0.66 21.57
N VAL A 271 18.16 -1.09 20.68
CA VAL A 271 17.53 -0.23 19.67
C VAL A 271 16.02 -0.30 19.81
N LEU A 272 15.36 0.86 19.90
CA LEU A 272 13.90 0.95 19.89
C LEU A 272 13.43 1.54 18.55
N VAL A 273 12.66 0.76 17.79
CA VAL A 273 12.01 1.23 16.56
C VAL A 273 10.65 1.83 16.90
N LEU A 274 10.45 3.11 16.61
CA LEU A 274 9.16 3.79 16.73
C LEU A 274 8.39 3.64 15.41
N GLY A 275 7.27 2.90 15.51
CA GLY A 275 6.37 2.59 14.41
C GLY A 275 6.78 1.34 13.62
N VAL A 276 5.86 0.39 13.52
CA VAL A 276 5.98 -0.83 12.70
C VAL A 276 4.89 -0.93 11.65
N ALA A 277 3.81 -0.15 11.75
CA ALA A 277 2.88 0.02 10.65
C ALA A 277 3.59 0.59 9.39
N TYR A 278 3.18 0.18 8.20
CA TYR A 278 3.85 0.62 6.96
C TYR A 278 3.55 2.10 6.61
N LYS A 279 2.44 2.64 7.13
CA LYS A 279 1.99 4.03 7.00
C LYS A 279 1.65 4.58 8.38
N ALA A 280 1.79 5.90 8.56
CA ALA A 280 1.40 6.55 9.79
C ALA A 280 -0.10 6.39 10.07
N ASP A 281 -0.42 6.22 11.34
CA ASP A 281 -1.77 6.23 11.91
C ASP A 281 -2.73 5.11 11.45
N ILE A 282 -2.20 3.94 11.06
CA ILE A 282 -2.98 2.73 10.72
C ILE A 282 -2.46 1.49 11.47
N ASP A 283 -3.22 0.40 11.47
CA ASP A 283 -2.89 -0.88 12.15
C ASP A 283 -2.39 -1.97 11.19
N ASP A 284 -1.73 -1.57 10.10
CA ASP A 284 -1.29 -2.49 9.06
C ASP A 284 0.24 -2.57 8.94
N VAL A 285 0.77 -3.77 9.12
CA VAL A 285 2.21 -4.10 9.08
C VAL A 285 2.64 -4.84 7.81
N ARG A 286 1.71 -5.08 6.88
CA ARG A 286 1.98 -5.90 5.68
C ARG A 286 3.04 -5.21 4.82
N GLU A 287 4.06 -5.98 4.41
CA GLU A 287 5.25 -5.48 3.69
C GLU A 287 5.94 -4.28 4.37
N SER A 288 5.82 -4.11 5.68
CA SER A 288 6.37 -2.93 6.35
C SER A 288 7.90 -2.94 6.38
N PRO A 289 8.58 -1.85 5.94
CA PRO A 289 10.04 -1.78 5.96
C PRO A 289 10.61 -1.79 7.39
N SER A 290 9.79 -1.47 8.40
CA SER A 290 10.20 -1.58 9.80
C SER A 290 10.49 -3.03 10.19
N LEU A 291 9.83 -4.02 9.57
CA LEU A 291 10.09 -5.44 9.84
C LEU A 291 11.48 -5.85 9.33
N ASP A 292 11.85 -5.40 8.13
CA ASP A 292 13.19 -5.61 7.57
C ASP A 292 14.26 -4.93 8.43
N ILE A 293 14.00 -3.71 8.92
CA ILE A 293 14.92 -3.00 9.83
C ILE A 293 15.12 -3.80 11.13
N LEU A 294 14.04 -4.34 11.72
CA LEU A 294 14.11 -5.15 12.93
C LEU A 294 14.95 -6.42 12.70
N ASP A 295 14.74 -7.12 11.59
CA ASP A 295 15.49 -8.33 11.23
C ASP A 295 16.97 -8.03 11.01
N LEU A 296 17.29 -7.00 10.21
CA LEU A 296 18.67 -6.63 9.89
C LEU A 296 19.46 -6.21 11.14
N LEU A 297 18.86 -5.43 12.04
CA LEU A 297 19.51 -5.04 13.29
C LEU A 297 19.75 -6.24 14.22
N GLU A 298 18.80 -7.16 14.30
CA GLU A 298 18.96 -8.38 15.11
C GLU A 298 20.03 -9.32 14.52
N GLN A 299 20.09 -9.46 13.19
CA GLN A 299 21.15 -10.22 12.51
C GLN A 299 22.55 -9.65 12.83
N GLU A 300 22.67 -8.34 13.03
CA GLU A 300 23.89 -7.69 13.51
C GLU A 300 24.12 -7.82 15.03
N GLY A 301 23.21 -8.47 15.74
CA GLY A 301 23.28 -8.75 17.18
C GLY A 301 22.78 -7.62 18.08
N ALA A 302 21.99 -6.68 17.56
CA ALA A 302 21.31 -5.68 18.39
C ALA A 302 20.17 -6.32 19.20
N LYS A 303 19.89 -5.74 20.37
CA LYS A 303 18.69 -6.05 21.16
C LYS A 303 17.58 -5.11 20.72
N VAL A 304 16.73 -5.58 19.80
CA VAL A 304 15.68 -4.77 19.18
C VAL A 304 14.36 -4.87 19.93
N GLY A 305 13.68 -3.75 20.03
CA GLY A 305 12.27 -3.67 20.43
C GLY A 305 11.56 -2.66 19.55
N PHE A 306 10.22 -2.67 19.57
CA PHE A 306 9.44 -1.65 18.89
C PHE A 306 8.44 -0.99 19.83
N SER A 307 7.99 0.20 19.46
CA SER A 307 6.85 0.88 20.05
C SER A 307 5.96 1.34 18.92
N ASP A 308 4.71 0.90 18.93
CA ASP A 308 3.68 1.30 17.98
C ASP A 308 2.35 1.45 18.73
N PRO A 309 1.62 2.57 18.52
CA PRO A 309 0.38 2.86 19.23
C PRO A 309 -0.85 2.16 18.63
N TYR A 310 -0.74 1.60 17.42
CA TYR A 310 -1.82 0.90 16.73
C TYR A 310 -1.56 -0.61 16.62
N ILE A 311 -0.32 -1.04 16.82
CA ILE A 311 0.09 -2.45 16.75
C ILE A 311 0.59 -2.91 18.11
N ASP A 312 -0.16 -3.79 18.78
CA ASP A 312 0.24 -4.36 20.07
C ASP A 312 1.26 -5.49 19.92
N THR A 313 1.15 -6.29 18.86
CA THR A 313 1.94 -7.50 18.66
C THR A 313 2.24 -7.72 17.19
N VAL A 314 3.50 -8.06 16.89
CA VAL A 314 3.95 -8.44 15.55
C VAL A 314 4.40 -9.90 15.57
N ARG A 315 3.91 -10.69 14.61
CA ARG A 315 4.41 -12.04 14.33
C ARG A 315 5.24 -12.01 13.05
N HIS A 316 6.56 -12.11 13.18
CA HIS A 316 7.48 -11.97 12.05
C HIS A 316 8.69 -12.88 12.23
N ALA A 317 9.14 -13.52 11.14
CA ALA A 317 10.28 -14.45 11.14
C ALA A 317 10.24 -15.52 12.26
N GLY A 318 9.04 -16.06 12.56
CA GLY A 318 8.85 -17.08 13.62
C GLY A 318 8.88 -16.54 15.05
N ARG A 319 8.97 -15.21 15.23
CA ARG A 319 9.03 -14.53 16.52
C ARG A 319 7.72 -13.80 16.81
N VAL A 320 7.45 -13.59 18.10
CA VAL A 320 6.35 -12.75 18.59
C VAL A 320 6.98 -11.60 19.37
N LEU A 321 6.86 -10.38 18.84
CA LEU A 321 7.33 -9.17 19.49
C LEU A 321 6.13 -8.39 20.01
N HIS A 322 6.26 -7.82 21.21
CA HIS A 322 5.23 -6.97 21.81
C HIS A 322 5.65 -5.51 21.81
N SER A 323 4.68 -4.62 21.58
CA SER A 323 4.89 -3.18 21.59
C SER A 323 5.33 -2.72 22.99
N THR A 324 6.44 -1.99 23.04
CA THR A 324 6.91 -1.33 24.25
C THR A 324 6.12 -0.03 24.43
N PRO A 325 5.48 0.21 25.58
CA PRO A 325 4.74 1.44 25.81
C PRO A 325 5.60 2.69 25.61
N PHE A 326 5.11 3.65 24.83
CA PHE A 326 5.80 4.91 24.58
C PHE A 326 5.88 5.75 25.86
N ARG A 327 7.05 5.76 26.52
CA ARG A 327 7.31 6.53 27.74
C ARG A 327 8.75 7.04 27.79
N PRO A 328 9.02 8.17 28.47
CA PRO A 328 10.36 8.70 28.64
C PRO A 328 11.39 7.71 29.20
N SER A 329 10.98 6.79 30.08
CA SER A 329 11.84 5.75 30.63
C SER A 329 12.32 4.75 29.57
N ALA A 330 11.44 4.33 28.65
CA ALA A 330 11.78 3.45 27.55
C ALA A 330 12.80 4.11 26.61
N LEU A 331 12.58 5.39 26.25
CA LEU A 331 13.50 6.16 25.40
C LEU A 331 14.91 6.30 26.02
N ARG A 332 15.00 6.55 27.34
CA ARG A 332 16.29 6.63 28.05
C ARG A 332 17.00 5.28 28.16
N SER A 333 16.23 4.19 28.18
CA SER A 333 16.76 2.85 28.39
C SER A 333 17.52 2.30 27.19
N VAL A 334 17.28 2.81 25.98
CA VAL A 334 17.94 2.32 24.76
C VAL A 334 19.16 3.16 24.37
N ASP A 335 19.96 2.64 23.44
CA ASP A 335 21.17 3.28 22.93
C ASP A 335 20.91 4.07 21.64
N CYS A 336 19.92 3.64 20.85
CA CYS A 336 19.43 4.33 19.67
C CYS A 336 17.91 4.20 19.56
N VAL A 337 17.24 5.28 19.13
CA VAL A 337 15.83 5.28 18.74
C VAL A 337 15.75 5.46 17.22
N VAL A 338 15.01 4.60 16.54
CA VAL A 338 14.78 4.70 15.08
C VAL A 338 13.34 5.12 14.85
N ILE A 339 13.12 6.27 14.23
CA ILE A 339 11.78 6.69 13.81
C ILE A 339 11.57 6.12 12.40
N ALA A 340 10.82 5.01 12.31
CA ALA A 340 10.54 4.32 11.05
C ALA A 340 9.13 4.64 10.52
N THR A 341 8.17 4.92 11.40
CA THR A 341 6.84 5.42 11.01
C THR A 341 6.46 6.63 11.86
N ALA A 342 6.09 7.72 11.20
CA ALA A 342 5.83 9.00 11.82
C ALA A 342 4.37 9.15 12.29
N HIS A 343 3.92 8.30 13.22
CA HIS A 343 2.59 8.41 13.82
C HIS A 343 2.41 9.77 14.51
N LYS A 344 1.22 10.37 14.39
CA LYS A 344 0.93 11.70 14.98
C LYS A 344 0.85 11.68 16.50
N VAL A 345 0.48 10.54 17.07
CA VAL A 345 0.30 10.38 18.53
C VAL A 345 1.61 10.35 19.31
N PHE A 346 2.76 10.13 18.64
CA PHE A 346 4.05 10.22 19.31
C PHE A 346 4.41 11.67 19.63
N ASP A 347 4.81 11.92 20.88
CA ASP A 347 5.42 13.19 21.26
C ASP A 347 6.90 13.20 20.89
N TYR A 348 7.20 13.71 19.70
CA TYR A 348 8.57 13.84 19.21
C TYR A 348 9.45 14.80 20.03
N ALA A 349 8.87 15.69 20.84
CA ALA A 349 9.64 16.48 21.79
C ALA A 349 10.20 15.61 22.92
N GLN A 350 9.44 14.60 23.38
CA GLN A 350 9.94 13.61 24.34
C GLN A 350 11.03 12.74 23.73
N VAL A 351 10.86 12.33 22.46
CA VAL A 351 11.91 11.59 21.72
C VAL A 351 13.20 12.40 21.68
N ALA A 352 13.14 13.64 21.23
CA ALA A 352 14.28 14.55 21.17
C ALA A 352 14.95 14.79 22.54
N LYS A 353 14.15 14.88 23.61
CA LYS A 353 14.64 15.17 24.96
C LYS A 353 15.27 13.96 25.65
N HIS A 354 14.80 12.74 25.37
CA HIS A 354 15.10 11.57 26.18
C HIS A 354 15.90 10.47 25.47
N ALA A 355 15.89 10.43 24.14
CA ALA A 355 16.73 9.50 23.40
C ALA A 355 18.20 9.95 23.44
N LYS A 356 19.13 8.99 23.55
CA LYS A 356 20.58 9.27 23.52
C LYS A 356 21.06 9.64 22.12
N THR A 357 20.54 8.94 21.11
CA THR A 357 20.78 9.20 19.69
C THR A 357 19.57 8.71 18.91
N ILE A 358 19.27 9.38 17.81
CA ILE A 358 18.06 9.18 17.02
C ILE A 358 18.44 9.01 15.56
N VAL A 359 17.89 7.99 14.92
CA VAL A 359 17.83 7.87 13.45
C VAL A 359 16.43 8.23 13.01
N ASP A 360 16.29 9.33 12.26
CA ASP A 360 15.00 9.83 11.77
C ASP A 360 14.87 9.58 10.27
N SER A 361 14.14 8.52 9.91
CA SER A 361 13.90 8.12 8.51
C SER A 361 12.65 8.74 7.91
N ARG A 362 11.91 9.56 8.66
CA ARG A 362 10.63 10.13 8.22
C ARG A 362 10.56 11.65 8.37
N ASN A 363 11.69 12.28 8.73
CA ASN A 363 11.77 13.71 9.04
C ASN A 363 10.77 14.15 10.13
N ALA A 364 10.46 13.27 11.08
CA ALA A 364 9.51 13.54 12.15
C ALA A 364 10.01 14.62 13.12
N LEU A 365 11.33 14.86 13.16
CA LEU A 365 11.98 15.89 13.94
C LEU A 365 12.27 17.18 13.13
N LYS A 366 11.57 17.41 12.02
CA LYS A 366 11.69 18.66 11.24
C LYS A 366 11.52 19.89 12.14
N GLY A 367 12.39 20.88 11.97
CA GLY A 367 12.40 22.12 12.76
C GLY A 367 12.92 21.99 14.19
N ARG A 368 13.27 20.78 14.66
CA ARG A 368 13.79 20.57 16.02
C ARG A 368 15.32 20.48 15.99
N ARG A 369 15.97 21.39 16.73
CA ARG A 369 17.42 21.34 16.98
C ARG A 369 17.70 20.39 18.13
N THR A 370 18.17 19.19 17.79
CA THR A 370 18.52 18.14 18.76
C THR A 370 19.90 17.60 18.41
N ARG A 371 20.77 17.41 19.40
CA ARG A 371 22.08 16.79 19.19
C ARG A 371 21.90 15.28 18.96
N GLY A 372 22.76 14.68 18.16
CA GLY A 372 22.74 13.22 17.92
C GLY A 372 21.53 12.75 17.09
N VAL A 373 21.10 13.54 16.11
CA VAL A 373 20.07 13.12 15.13
C VAL A 373 20.74 12.83 13.80
N PHE A 374 20.54 11.61 13.31
CA PHE A 374 20.97 11.12 12.01
C PHE A 374 19.73 11.02 11.14
N ARG A 375 19.57 11.93 10.18
CA ARG A 375 18.46 11.89 9.23
C ARG A 375 18.81 11.01 8.03
N LEU A 376 17.78 10.48 7.39
CA LEU A 376 17.87 10.12 5.97
C LEU A 376 18.16 11.36 5.12
#